data_AF-Q52ZG5-F1
#
_entry.id   AF-Q52ZG5-F1
#
_cell.length_a   1.000
_cell.length_b   1.000
_cell.length_c   1.000
_cell.angle_alpha   90.00
_cell.angle_beta   90.00
_cell.angle_gamma   90.00
#
_symmetry.space_group_name_H-M   'P 1'
#
loop_
_entity.id
_entity.type
_entity.pdbx_description
1 polymer ?
#
loop_
_entity_poly.entity_id
_entity_poly.type
_entity_poly.pdbx_seq_one_letter_code
_entity_poly.pdbx_strand_id
1 'polypeptide(L)'
;IPAYNDYIARSQAAKGLTLADGLKVRISDHLKSGECKGDANPASGSLGNDDKGKYPLATIDGDYNKDAKTADEKNGCKVVITYGQGTAGEKFSKLIVGKKLVLDQFVNGSYKYNEGETDLELKFIPNAVKN
;
A
#
# COMPACT_ATOMS: atom_id res chain seq x y z
N ILE A 1 25.36 -15.39 -1.56
CA ILE A 1 24.81 -15.93 -0.29
C ILE A 1 23.30 -15.65 -0.27
N PRO A 2 22.44 -16.68 -0.40
CA PRO A 2 20.99 -16.51 -0.58
C PRO A 2 20.30 -15.71 0.53
N ALA A 3 20.66 -15.93 1.80
CA ALA A 3 20.04 -15.24 2.94
C ALA A 3 20.28 -13.72 2.93
N TYR A 4 21.43 -13.26 2.44
CA TYR A 4 21.72 -11.83 2.32
C TYR A 4 20.84 -11.15 1.27
N ASN A 5 20.65 -11.80 0.12
CA ASN A 5 19.77 -11.28 -0.94
C ASN A 5 18.32 -11.20 -0.45
N ASP A 6 17.87 -12.19 0.32
CA ASP A 6 16.54 -12.19 0.92
C ASP A 6 16.36 -11.05 1.94
N TYR A 7 17.39 -10.77 2.75
CA TYR A 7 17.38 -9.65 3.69
C TYR A 7 17.27 -8.30 2.96
N ILE A 8 18.06 -8.09 1.89
CA ILE A 8 18.00 -6.87 1.09
C ILE A 8 16.62 -6.69 0.44
N ALA A 9 16.05 -7.77 -0.12
CA ALA A 9 14.71 -7.75 -0.69
C ALA A 9 13.65 -7.37 0.37
N ARG A 10 13.70 -7.94 1.57
CA ARG A 10 12.77 -7.61 2.66
C ARG A 10 12.90 -6.15 3.10
N SER A 11 14.13 -5.63 3.22
CA SER A 11 14.40 -4.23 3.55
C SER A 11 13.83 -3.28 2.51
N GLN A 12 13.99 -3.61 1.22
CA GLN A 12 13.41 -2.84 0.12
C GLN A 12 11.88 -2.92 0.09
N ALA A 13 11.32 -4.11 0.37
CA ALA A 13 9.88 -4.33 0.45
C ALA A 13 9.23 -3.50 1.57
N ALA A 14 9.88 -3.36 2.72
CA ALA A 14 9.38 -2.58 3.86
C ALA A 14 9.07 -1.11 3.51
N LYS A 15 9.72 -0.53 2.49
CA LYS A 15 9.40 0.82 2.04
C LYS A 15 7.95 0.95 1.55
N GLY A 16 7.38 -0.12 1.00
CA GLY A 16 5.97 -0.15 0.58
C GLY A 16 5.02 0.14 1.73
N LEU A 17 5.23 -0.51 2.89
CA LEU A 17 4.41 -0.27 4.09
C LEU A 17 4.55 1.17 4.59
N THR A 18 5.76 1.74 4.60
CA THR A 18 5.96 3.14 4.98
C THR A 18 5.17 4.11 4.10
N LEU A 19 5.11 3.88 2.79
CA LEU A 19 4.30 4.71 1.87
C LEU A 19 2.80 4.52 2.14
N ALA A 20 2.35 3.28 2.33
CA ALA A 20 0.95 2.99 2.62
C ALA A 20 0.47 3.64 3.94
N ASP A 21 1.32 3.65 4.97
CA ASP A 21 1.02 4.37 6.22
C ASP A 21 0.91 5.88 5.99
N GLY A 22 1.77 6.46 5.13
CA GLY A 22 1.67 7.87 4.73
C GLY A 22 0.37 8.21 4.00
N LEU A 23 -0.20 7.25 3.26
CA LEU A 23 -1.46 7.42 2.55
C LEU A 23 -2.71 7.34 3.44
N LYS A 24 -2.62 6.87 4.69
CA LYS A 24 -3.80 6.76 5.59
C LYS A 24 -4.54 8.07 5.78
N VAL A 25 -3.81 9.17 5.92
CA VAL A 25 -4.40 10.51 6.08
C VAL A 25 -5.18 10.90 4.83
N ARG A 26 -4.62 10.64 3.63
CA ARG A 26 -5.29 10.93 2.36
C ARG A 26 -6.55 10.09 2.19
N ILE A 27 -6.50 8.78 2.50
CA ILE A 27 -7.69 7.92 2.49
C ILE A 27 -8.76 8.48 3.45
N SER A 28 -8.36 8.88 4.67
CA SER A 28 -9.30 9.46 5.63
C SER A 28 -9.93 10.76 5.12
N ASP A 29 -9.20 11.57 4.35
CA ASP A 29 -9.73 12.79 3.72
C ASP A 29 -10.66 12.46 2.56
N HIS A 30 -10.30 11.51 1.69
CA HIS A 30 -11.15 11.07 0.57
C HIS A 30 -12.46 10.44 1.06
N LEU A 31 -12.41 9.70 2.17
CA LEU A 31 -13.61 9.09 2.75
C LEU A 31 -14.63 10.12 3.25
N LYS A 32 -14.24 11.40 3.44
CA LYS A 32 -15.20 12.49 3.73
C LYS A 32 -16.13 12.76 2.53
N SER A 33 -15.69 12.51 1.30
CA SER A 33 -16.55 12.51 0.10
C SER A 33 -17.16 11.13 -0.21
N GLY A 34 -16.92 10.12 0.63
CA GLY A 34 -17.51 8.80 0.50
C GLY A 34 -16.88 7.91 -0.57
N GLU A 35 -15.63 8.21 -0.97
CA GLU A 35 -14.83 7.46 -1.94
C GLU A 35 -13.44 7.18 -1.38
N CYS A 36 -12.84 6.05 -1.75
CA CYS A 36 -11.45 5.75 -1.35
C CYS A 36 -10.46 6.66 -2.08
N LYS A 37 -10.75 6.98 -3.34
CA LYS A 37 -9.93 7.82 -4.20
C LYS A 37 -10.39 9.27 -4.15
N GLY A 38 -9.47 10.16 -4.48
CA GLY A 38 -9.73 11.59 -4.57
C GLY A 38 -8.76 12.27 -5.53
N ASP A 39 -9.23 13.36 -6.12
CA ASP A 39 -8.41 14.23 -6.96
C ASP A 39 -7.65 15.24 -6.10
N ALA A 40 -6.44 15.58 -6.55
CA ALA A 40 -5.69 16.65 -5.93
C ALA A 40 -6.40 17.99 -6.15
N ASN A 41 -6.59 18.77 -5.08
CA ASN A 41 -7.23 20.07 -5.14
C ASN A 41 -6.38 21.11 -4.40
N PRO A 42 -5.72 22.04 -5.13
CA PRO A 42 -4.87 23.07 -4.53
C PRO A 42 -5.61 24.01 -3.57
N ALA A 43 -6.91 24.24 -3.77
CA ALA A 43 -7.68 25.18 -2.93
C ALA A 43 -7.99 24.60 -1.54
N SER A 44 -8.19 23.28 -1.43
CA SER A 44 -8.42 22.59 -0.16
C SER A 44 -7.14 21.98 0.44
N GLY A 45 -6.04 21.94 -0.33
CA GLY A 45 -4.82 21.23 0.05
C GLY A 45 -4.92 19.70 -0.08
N SER A 46 -6.01 19.19 -0.67
CA SER A 46 -6.21 17.75 -0.88
C SER A 46 -5.16 17.20 -1.87
N LEU A 47 -4.56 16.07 -1.51
CA LEU A 47 -3.56 15.37 -2.33
C LEU A 47 -4.23 14.20 -3.06
N GLY A 48 -3.70 13.81 -4.22
CA GLY A 48 -4.23 12.66 -4.97
C GLY A 48 -3.84 11.30 -4.39
N ASN A 49 -4.07 10.26 -5.19
CA ASN A 49 -4.03 8.85 -4.76
C ASN A 49 -2.62 8.25 -4.62
N ASP A 50 -1.61 8.91 -5.16
CA ASP A 50 -0.28 8.31 -5.34
C ASP A 50 0.75 8.85 -4.36
N ASP A 51 1.60 7.95 -3.85
CA ASP A 51 2.86 8.29 -3.20
C ASP A 51 4.00 7.43 -3.75
N LYS A 52 5.05 8.10 -4.26
CA LYS A 52 6.13 7.46 -5.04
C LYS A 52 7.41 7.42 -4.23
N GLY A 53 7.83 6.21 -3.85
CA GLY A 53 9.09 5.98 -3.17
C GLY A 53 10.24 5.61 -4.11
N LYS A 54 11.34 5.15 -3.52
CA LYS A 54 12.51 4.66 -4.27
C LYS A 54 12.22 3.38 -5.03
N TYR A 55 11.68 2.37 -4.36
CA TYR A 55 11.43 1.04 -4.94
C TYR A 55 9.98 0.87 -5.42
N PRO A 56 8.96 1.29 -4.64
CA PRO A 56 7.58 1.16 -5.06
C PRO A 56 6.90 2.48 -5.38
N LEU A 57 5.81 2.39 -6.16
CA LEU A 57 4.70 3.34 -6.15
C LEU A 57 3.59 2.73 -5.29
N ALA A 58 3.02 3.51 -4.36
CA ALA A 58 1.83 3.14 -3.61
C ALA A 58 0.65 4.00 -4.09
N THR A 59 -0.46 3.34 -4.43
CA THR A 59 -1.65 3.98 -4.98
C THR A 59 -2.88 3.59 -4.18
N ILE A 60 -3.68 4.56 -3.78
CA ILE A 60 -4.99 4.32 -3.17
C ILE A 60 -5.96 3.81 -4.24
N ASP A 61 -6.68 2.74 -3.92
CA ASP A 61 -7.71 2.16 -4.77
C ASP A 61 -8.83 1.51 -3.95
N GLY A 62 -9.78 0.87 -4.61
CA GLY A 62 -10.91 0.18 -4.00
C GLY A 62 -12.19 1.01 -3.98
N ASP A 63 -13.25 0.34 -3.54
CA ASP A 63 -14.62 0.86 -3.51
C ASP A 63 -15.10 0.91 -2.07
N TYR A 64 -15.41 2.11 -1.57
CA TYR A 64 -15.75 2.31 -0.17
C TYR A 64 -17.05 1.60 0.21
N ASN A 65 -16.94 0.65 1.15
CA ASN A 65 -18.07 -0.03 1.76
C ASN A 65 -18.62 0.82 2.92
N LYS A 66 -19.71 1.55 2.63
CA LYS A 66 -20.41 2.37 3.63
C LYS A 66 -21.05 1.54 4.74
N ASP A 67 -21.29 0.25 4.53
CA ASP A 67 -21.96 -0.62 5.49
C ASP A 67 -20.99 -1.28 6.49
N ALA A 68 -19.69 -1.27 6.21
CA ALA A 68 -18.67 -1.71 7.17
C ALA A 68 -18.57 -0.71 8.34
N LYS A 69 -18.88 -1.15 9.57
CA LYS A 69 -18.95 -0.27 10.76
C LYS A 69 -18.09 -0.75 11.92
N THR A 70 -17.73 -2.02 11.95
CA THR A 70 -16.95 -2.61 13.04
C THR A 70 -15.46 -2.61 12.71
N ALA A 71 -14.62 -2.56 13.74
CA ALA A 71 -13.18 -2.29 13.63
C ALA A 71 -12.45 -3.25 12.67
N ASP A 72 -12.86 -4.52 12.64
CA ASP A 72 -12.23 -5.60 11.88
C ASP A 72 -12.90 -5.87 10.52
N GLU A 73 -13.87 -5.05 10.12
CA GLU A 73 -14.39 -5.08 8.76
C GLU A 73 -13.48 -4.29 7.81
N LYS A 74 -13.31 -4.79 6.59
CA LYS A 74 -12.68 -4.03 5.51
C LYS A 74 -13.57 -2.87 5.14
N ASN A 75 -13.02 -1.65 5.12
CA ASN A 75 -13.77 -0.49 4.68
C ASN A 75 -13.91 -0.43 3.14
N GLY A 76 -13.28 -1.37 2.41
CA GLY A 76 -13.31 -1.45 0.94
C GLY A 76 -12.20 -0.67 0.24
N CYS A 77 -11.50 0.20 0.95
CA CYS A 77 -10.30 0.87 0.46
C CYS A 77 -9.08 -0.05 0.57
N LYS A 78 -8.17 0.10 -0.38
CA LYS A 78 -6.90 -0.63 -0.41
C LYS A 78 -5.76 0.27 -0.89
N VAL A 79 -4.54 -0.12 -0.56
CA VAL A 79 -3.33 0.46 -1.13
C VAL A 79 -2.63 -0.59 -1.98
N VAL A 80 -2.46 -0.30 -3.26
CA VAL A 80 -1.73 -1.14 -4.21
C VAL A 80 -0.29 -0.65 -4.29
N ILE A 81 0.65 -1.46 -3.82
CA ILE A 81 2.08 -1.15 -3.83
C ILE A 81 2.73 -1.92 -4.97
N THR A 82 3.20 -1.22 -6.01
CA THR A 82 3.87 -1.84 -7.16
C THR A 82 5.37 -1.56 -7.13
N TYR A 83 6.17 -2.58 -6.87
CA TYR A 83 7.63 -2.52 -6.84
C TYR A 83 8.19 -2.46 -8.27
N GLY A 84 9.13 -1.56 -8.52
CA GLY A 84 9.66 -1.27 -9.86
C GLY A 84 9.07 -0.01 -10.51
N GLN A 85 8.01 0.53 -9.91
CA GLN A 85 7.42 1.81 -10.33
C GLN A 85 7.89 3.00 -9.49
N GLY A 86 8.81 2.79 -8.54
CA GLY A 86 9.48 3.86 -7.82
C GLY A 86 10.54 4.60 -8.65
N THR A 87 11.24 5.55 -8.03
CA THR A 87 12.26 6.37 -8.71
C THR A 87 13.51 5.59 -9.15
N ALA A 88 13.78 4.43 -8.55
CA ALA A 88 14.87 3.55 -8.98
C ALA A 88 14.51 2.73 -10.25
N GLY A 89 13.25 2.75 -10.69
CA GLY A 89 12.74 1.84 -11.72
C GLY A 89 13.02 0.39 -11.31
N GLU A 90 13.59 -0.38 -12.23
CA GLU A 90 13.90 -1.81 -12.02
C GLU A 90 15.29 -2.07 -11.40
N LYS A 91 16.06 -1.02 -11.04
CA LYS A 91 17.47 -1.13 -10.60
C LYS A 91 17.61 -1.47 -9.10
N PHE A 92 17.01 -2.57 -8.65
CA PHE A 92 17.07 -3.07 -7.27
C PHE A 92 16.87 -4.60 -7.22
N SER A 93 16.50 -5.18 -6.07
CA SER A 93 16.43 -6.65 -5.92
C SER A 93 15.48 -7.28 -6.94
N LYS A 94 16.02 -8.20 -7.74
CA LYS A 94 15.25 -8.98 -8.73
C LYS A 94 14.18 -9.89 -8.12
N LEU A 95 14.28 -10.15 -6.81
CA LEU A 95 13.32 -10.99 -6.08
C LEU A 95 11.96 -10.30 -5.88
N ILE A 96 11.93 -8.95 -5.98
CA ILE A 96 10.71 -8.17 -5.72
C ILE A 96 10.36 -7.17 -6.83
N VAL A 97 11.22 -6.98 -7.83
CA VAL A 97 10.90 -6.11 -8.97
C VAL A 97 9.69 -6.65 -9.76
N GLY A 98 8.79 -5.74 -10.15
CA GLY A 98 7.55 -6.08 -10.85
C GLY A 98 6.49 -6.74 -9.97
N LYS A 99 6.75 -6.92 -8.67
CA LYS A 99 5.81 -7.50 -7.72
C LYS A 99 4.86 -6.45 -7.12
N LYS A 100 3.72 -6.89 -6.64
CA LYS A 100 2.66 -6.16 -5.97
C LYS A 100 2.46 -6.67 -4.55
N LEU A 101 2.34 -5.73 -3.62
CA LEU A 101 1.77 -5.96 -2.29
C LEU A 101 0.49 -5.13 -2.19
N VAL A 102 -0.64 -5.80 -2.00
CA VAL A 102 -1.93 -5.12 -1.82
C VAL A 102 -2.31 -5.17 -0.36
N LEU A 103 -2.65 -4.02 0.22
CA LEU A 103 -3.04 -3.89 1.61
C LEU A 103 -4.51 -3.44 1.68
N ASP A 104 -5.37 -4.29 2.23
CA ASP A 104 -6.76 -3.91 2.53
C ASP A 104 -6.78 -3.06 3.79
N GLN A 105 -7.53 -1.96 3.77
CA GLN A 105 -7.75 -1.12 4.93
C GLN A 105 -9.02 -1.56 5.69
N PHE A 106 -8.89 -1.60 7.01
CA PHE A 106 -9.97 -1.90 7.93
C PHE A 106 -10.61 -0.61 8.47
N VAL A 107 -11.82 -0.68 9.01
CA VAL A 107 -12.53 0.50 9.57
C VAL A 107 -11.70 1.22 10.63
N ASN A 108 -10.91 0.49 11.43
CA ASN A 108 -9.97 1.06 12.40
C ASN A 108 -8.70 1.70 11.79
N GLY A 109 -8.58 1.76 10.46
CA GLY A 109 -7.43 2.30 9.74
C GLY A 109 -6.19 1.38 9.71
N SER A 110 -6.31 0.15 10.21
CA SER A 110 -5.24 -0.86 10.11
C SER A 110 -5.15 -1.45 8.70
N TYR A 111 -4.03 -2.11 8.42
CA TYR A 111 -3.78 -2.80 7.16
C TYR A 111 -3.53 -4.28 7.40
N LYS A 112 -4.10 -5.11 6.53
CA LYS A 112 -3.69 -6.51 6.35
C LYS A 112 -3.47 -6.75 4.86
N TYR A 113 -2.49 -7.56 4.52
CA TYR A 113 -2.24 -7.88 3.13
C TYR A 113 -3.41 -8.68 2.52
N ASN A 114 -3.68 -8.44 1.25
CA ASN A 114 -4.68 -9.16 0.49
C ASN A 114 -4.01 -10.33 -0.22
N GLU A 115 -4.30 -11.56 0.23
CA GLU A 115 -3.72 -12.80 -0.29
C GLU A 115 -4.07 -13.09 -1.76
N GLY A 116 -5.23 -12.62 -2.23
CA GLY A 116 -5.69 -12.87 -3.60
C GLY A 116 -5.10 -11.91 -4.63
N GLU A 117 -4.69 -10.71 -4.20
CA GLU A 117 -4.15 -9.67 -5.09
C GLU A 117 -2.64 -9.43 -4.94
N THR A 118 -2.02 -9.97 -3.88
CA THR A 118 -0.58 -9.85 -3.62
C THR A 118 0.20 -10.93 -4.37
N ASP A 119 1.21 -10.54 -5.14
CA ASP A 119 2.14 -11.48 -5.79
C ASP A 119 3.52 -11.52 -5.11
N LEU A 120 3.75 -10.64 -4.13
CA LEU A 120 4.98 -10.58 -3.33
C LEU A 120 5.09 -11.80 -2.42
N GLU A 121 6.22 -12.51 -2.48
CA GLU A 121 6.42 -13.70 -1.63
C GLU A 121 6.30 -13.36 -0.13
N LEU A 122 5.61 -14.23 0.62
CA LEU A 122 5.35 -14.09 2.07
C LEU A 122 6.60 -13.77 2.90
N LYS A 123 7.77 -14.28 2.51
CA LYS A 123 9.04 -14.03 3.20
C LYS A 123 9.55 -12.58 3.10
N PHE A 124 9.01 -11.81 2.16
CA PHE A 124 9.31 -10.39 1.94
C PHE A 124 8.21 -9.45 2.45
N ILE A 125 6.99 -9.95 2.65
CA ILE A 125 5.90 -9.18 3.26
C ILE A 125 6.28 -8.79 4.72
N PRO A 126 6.15 -7.52 5.12
CA PRO A 126 6.39 -7.10 6.50
C PRO A 126 5.44 -7.79 7.48
N ASN A 127 5.92 -8.20 8.66
CA ASN A 127 5.10 -8.95 9.61
C ASN A 127 3.90 -8.18 10.15
N ALA A 128 4.00 -6.85 10.24
CA ALA A 128 2.93 -6.00 10.77
C ALA A 128 1.62 -6.07 9.97
N VAL A 129 1.67 -6.51 8.71
CA VAL A 129 0.48 -6.61 7.83
C VAL A 129 0.05 -8.04 7.57
N LYS A 130 0.61 -9.04 8.27
CA LYS A 130 0.26 -10.46 8.09
C LYS A 130 -0.83 -10.98 9.04
N ASN A 131 -1.14 -10.21 10.09
CA ASN A 131 -2.11 -10.60 11.11
C ASN A 131 -3.54 -10.47 10.61
#